data_AF-A0A8H7GXI4-F1
#
_entry.id   AF-A0A8H7GXI4-F1
#
_cell.length_a   1.000
_cell.length_b   1.000
_cell.length_c   1.000
_cell.angle_alpha   90.00
_cell.angle_beta   90.00
_cell.angle_gamma   90.00
#
_symmetry.space_group_name_H-M   'P 1'
#
loop_
_entity.id
_entity.type
_entity.pdbx_description
1 polymer ?
#
loop_
_entity_poly.entity_id
_entity_poly.type
_entity_poly.pdbx_seq_one_letter_code
_entity_poly.pdbx_strand_id
1 'polypeptide(L)'
;MAPMLPREVAYGFIKVANETMARPIRQLAEAKGHVTAAHRLVSFGGAGGQHAVAIAASLGICTVLIHRYSSVLSAYGMALADVVEDVQEPFSVALNDTSKLALAARLEALKQQAAAALRLQDFADDAMVFEEYLNLRFAGTESGIMVPKGDLWDFQETFNAMHKREFGFVFDKEVLVDDVRVRAIGKSARSTEESVDAQIERLTRENGLSMVSEGHEFVKPVYFDGSAQDTPVFRLENLAVGTQIAGPAIIADGTQTNVVPPGSTALVLKSHVVVSILEQKAAKKAEMSEISKSEAVDPVLLLIFGHRFMDIAEQMGASLQKTSVLVNVKERLDFSCALFDAQGNLVANAPHVPVHLGLMLTCISFQAEYWKGRLQPGDVVVSNHPMAGGTHLPDITVVQPAFSDVRGGEFQEQKMVELLLHKPAQYEGCSGTRRLSDNLLDLKAQIAANQKGYPAHW
;
A
#
# COMPACT_ATOMS: atom_id res chain seq x y z
N MET A 1 11.51 32.55 16.62
CA MET A 1 10.21 31.85 16.64
C MET A 1 9.48 32.23 17.90
N ALA A 2 8.20 32.64 17.81
CA ALA A 2 7.37 32.77 19.00
C ALA A 2 7.19 31.37 19.64
N PRO A 3 7.19 31.25 20.98
CA PRO A 3 7.01 29.95 21.63
C PRO A 3 5.60 29.42 21.36
N MET A 4 5.51 28.17 20.89
CA MET A 4 4.23 27.47 20.69
C MET A 4 3.50 27.28 22.03
N LEU A 5 2.18 27.42 22.02
CA LEU A 5 1.34 27.17 23.18
C LEU A 5 1.29 25.66 23.50
N PRO A 6 1.12 25.25 24.78
CA PRO A 6 1.08 23.83 25.14
C PRO A 6 0.05 23.00 24.34
N ARG A 7 -1.10 23.59 24.01
CA ARG A 7 -2.15 22.95 23.18
C ARG A 7 -1.72 22.73 21.74
N GLU A 8 -0.92 23.62 21.17
CA GLU A 8 -0.38 23.50 19.82
C GLU A 8 0.66 22.39 19.77
N VAL A 9 1.52 22.32 20.80
CA VAL A 9 2.50 21.24 20.96
C VAL A 9 1.80 19.87 21.12
N ALA A 10 0.79 19.79 21.99
CA ALA A 10 0.01 18.57 22.19
C ALA A 10 -0.68 18.10 20.91
N TYR A 11 -1.28 19.03 20.15
CA TYR A 11 -1.88 18.74 18.86
C TYR A 11 -0.83 18.31 17.82
N GLY A 12 0.36 18.90 17.85
CA GLY A 12 1.51 18.46 17.06
C GLY A 12 1.90 17.00 17.31
N PHE A 13 1.92 16.54 18.56
CA PHE A 13 2.15 15.12 18.87
C PHE A 13 1.08 14.20 18.27
N ILE A 14 -0.19 14.62 18.28
CA ILE A 14 -1.27 13.86 17.65
C ILE A 14 -1.08 13.80 16.13
N LYS A 15 -0.71 14.91 15.48
CA LYS A 15 -0.40 14.93 14.03
C LYS A 15 0.74 13.98 13.68
N VAL A 16 1.84 13.99 14.45
CA VAL A 16 2.98 13.09 14.23
C VAL A 16 2.59 11.61 14.46
N ALA A 17 1.84 11.31 15.53
CA ALA A 17 1.35 9.96 15.79
C ALA A 17 0.43 9.45 14.68
N ASN A 18 -0.48 10.29 14.18
CA ASN A 18 -1.37 9.94 13.07
C ASN A 18 -0.60 9.62 11.78
N GLU A 19 0.40 10.43 11.41
CA GLU A 19 1.23 10.14 10.23
C GLU A 19 2.05 8.85 10.43
N THR A 20 2.60 8.64 11.62
CA THR A 20 3.36 7.42 11.96
C THR A 20 2.49 6.16 11.83
N MET A 21 1.22 6.22 12.23
CA MET A 21 0.26 5.13 12.08
C MET A 21 -0.25 4.96 10.64
N ALA A 22 -0.38 6.05 9.87
CA ALA A 22 -0.81 6.01 8.48
C ALA A 22 0.25 5.36 7.58
N ARG A 23 1.54 5.57 7.87
CA ARG A 23 2.67 5.05 7.09
C ARG A 23 2.60 3.54 6.79
N PRO A 24 2.53 2.63 7.79
CA PRO A 24 2.51 1.20 7.51
C PRO A 24 1.26 0.77 6.72
N ILE A 25 0.13 1.46 6.90
CA ILE A 25 -1.10 1.21 6.12
C ILE A 25 -0.88 1.56 4.66
N ARG A 26 -0.31 2.74 4.39
CA ARG A 26 0.07 3.22 3.06
C ARG A 26 1.05 2.25 2.40
N GLN A 27 2.13 1.91 3.10
CA GLN A 27 3.16 0.98 2.63
C GLN A 27 2.57 -0.39 2.26
N LEU A 28 1.70 -0.96 3.08
CA LEU A 28 1.11 -2.27 2.80
C LEU A 28 0.18 -2.25 1.58
N ALA A 29 -0.66 -1.21 1.47
CA ALA A 29 -1.59 -1.05 0.36
C ALA A 29 -0.86 -0.80 -0.96
N GLU A 30 0.05 0.17 -0.98
CA GLU A 30 0.84 0.56 -2.16
C GLU A 30 1.79 -0.56 -2.58
N ALA A 31 2.41 -1.27 -1.63
CA ALA A 31 3.28 -2.41 -1.94
C ALA A 31 2.55 -3.49 -2.75
N LYS A 32 1.25 -3.69 -2.52
CA LYS A 32 0.38 -4.62 -3.24
C LYS A 32 -0.28 -4.01 -4.50
N GLY A 33 0.04 -2.75 -4.83
CA GLY A 33 -0.51 -2.02 -5.97
C GLY A 33 -1.93 -1.49 -5.76
N HIS A 34 -2.37 -1.35 -4.52
CA HIS A 34 -3.70 -0.81 -4.19
C HIS A 34 -3.66 0.69 -3.93
N VAL A 35 -4.68 1.40 -4.44
CA VAL A 35 -4.92 2.82 -4.11
C VAL A 35 -5.60 2.90 -2.75
N THR A 36 -4.97 3.54 -1.77
CA THR A 36 -5.49 3.68 -0.41
C THR A 36 -6.88 4.32 -0.38
N ALA A 37 -7.08 5.39 -1.16
CA ALA A 37 -8.34 6.14 -1.23
C ALA A 37 -9.56 5.31 -1.70
N ALA A 38 -9.33 4.18 -2.36
CA ALA A 38 -10.40 3.27 -2.80
C ALA A 38 -10.92 2.36 -1.67
N HIS A 39 -10.27 2.36 -0.50
CA HIS A 39 -10.60 1.49 0.63
C HIS A 39 -11.46 2.22 1.66
N ARG A 40 -12.03 1.44 2.58
CA ARG A 40 -12.65 1.94 3.82
C ARG A 40 -11.74 1.57 4.98
N LEU A 41 -11.56 2.47 5.95
CA LEU A 41 -10.72 2.20 7.10
C LEU A 41 -11.55 1.56 8.21
N VAL A 42 -11.25 0.33 8.59
CA VAL A 42 -11.84 -0.30 9.78
C VAL A 42 -10.96 0.06 10.99
N SER A 43 -11.57 0.65 12.02
CA SER A 43 -10.89 1.04 13.24
C SER A 43 -11.32 0.18 14.42
N PHE A 44 -10.33 -0.28 15.19
CA PHE A 44 -10.51 -1.07 16.40
C PHE A 44 -9.47 -0.69 17.47
N GLY A 45 -9.60 -1.26 18.67
CA GLY A 45 -8.88 -0.86 19.88
C GLY A 45 -9.52 0.36 20.54
N GLY A 46 -9.35 0.49 21.86
CA GLY A 46 -9.99 1.58 22.63
C GLY A 46 -9.57 2.99 22.19
N ALA A 47 -8.35 3.14 21.67
CA ALA A 47 -7.83 4.40 21.13
C ALA A 47 -8.09 4.58 19.62
N GLY A 48 -8.49 3.53 18.90
CA GLY A 48 -8.59 3.57 17.43
C GLY A 48 -9.52 4.67 16.94
N GLY A 49 -10.72 4.77 17.54
CA GLY A 49 -11.73 5.77 17.20
C GLY A 49 -11.30 7.23 17.39
N GLN A 50 -10.25 7.47 18.19
CA GLN A 50 -9.70 8.82 18.41
C GLN A 50 -8.84 9.30 17.24
N HIS A 51 -8.20 8.37 16.53
CA HIS A 51 -7.25 8.64 15.45
C HIS A 51 -7.79 8.30 14.06
N ALA A 52 -8.83 7.45 13.97
CA ALA A 52 -9.27 6.84 12.73
C ALA A 52 -9.62 7.85 11.62
N VAL A 53 -10.33 8.92 11.95
CA VAL A 53 -10.74 9.92 10.95
C VAL A 53 -9.54 10.68 10.39
N ALA A 54 -8.58 11.05 11.26
CA ALA A 54 -7.37 11.73 10.84
C ALA A 54 -6.45 10.82 9.99
N ILE A 55 -6.30 9.56 10.39
CA ILE A 55 -5.56 8.55 9.61
C ILE A 55 -6.23 8.36 8.24
N ALA A 56 -7.55 8.16 8.19
CA ALA A 56 -8.29 8.01 6.94
C ALA A 56 -8.12 9.22 6.01
N ALA A 57 -8.23 10.44 6.55
CA ALA A 57 -8.03 11.67 5.79
C ALA A 57 -6.60 11.80 5.22
N SER A 58 -5.57 11.38 5.98
CA SER A 58 -4.18 11.36 5.51
C SER A 58 -3.95 10.36 4.37
N LEU A 59 -4.73 9.26 4.35
CA LEU A 59 -4.68 8.20 3.34
C LEU A 59 -5.62 8.46 2.15
N GLY A 60 -6.40 9.54 2.17
CA GLY A 60 -7.42 9.83 1.15
C GLY A 60 -8.66 8.93 1.22
N ILE A 61 -8.82 8.17 2.31
CA ILE A 61 -9.98 7.30 2.56
C ILE A 61 -11.14 8.17 3.02
N CYS A 62 -12.32 8.02 2.41
CA CYS A 62 -13.49 8.85 2.73
C CYS A 62 -14.40 8.26 3.81
N THR A 63 -14.23 6.97 4.15
CA THR A 63 -15.14 6.25 5.03
C THR A 63 -14.40 5.47 6.10
N VAL A 64 -14.76 5.70 7.35
CA VAL A 64 -14.28 4.95 8.52
C VAL A 64 -15.40 4.10 9.09
N LEU A 65 -15.11 2.85 9.38
CA LEU A 65 -16.00 1.89 10.02
C LEU A 65 -15.48 1.58 11.42
N ILE A 66 -16.29 1.87 12.44
CA ILE A 66 -15.94 1.61 13.84
C ILE A 66 -16.96 0.63 14.41
N HIS A 67 -16.55 -0.59 14.75
CA HIS A 67 -17.47 -1.54 15.37
C HIS A 67 -17.87 -1.06 16.77
N ARG A 68 -19.11 -1.34 17.21
CA ARG A 68 -19.55 -1.07 18.60
C ARG A 68 -18.75 -1.80 19.67
N TYR A 69 -17.96 -2.79 19.26
CA TYR A 69 -17.06 -3.56 20.12
C TYR A 69 -15.60 -3.31 19.76
N SER A 70 -15.28 -2.15 19.17
CA SER A 70 -13.94 -1.79 18.68
C SER A 70 -12.85 -2.08 19.71
N SER A 71 -13.09 -1.74 20.98
CA SER A 71 -12.20 -1.96 22.13
C SER A 71 -11.85 -3.42 22.41
N VAL A 72 -12.76 -4.35 22.11
CA VAL A 72 -12.63 -5.80 22.35
C VAL A 72 -12.77 -6.60 21.06
N LEU A 73 -12.55 -5.96 19.91
CA LEU A 73 -12.87 -6.54 18.61
C LEU A 73 -12.06 -7.80 18.31
N SER A 74 -10.84 -7.90 18.86
CA SER A 74 -10.02 -9.12 18.74
C SER A 74 -10.68 -10.33 19.42
N ALA A 75 -11.21 -10.15 20.64
CA ALA A 75 -11.89 -11.22 21.36
C ALA A 75 -13.23 -11.58 20.68
N TYR A 76 -13.95 -10.58 20.19
CA TYR A 76 -15.16 -10.80 19.38
C TYR A 76 -14.84 -11.55 18.08
N GLY A 77 -13.76 -11.19 17.39
CA GLY A 77 -13.29 -11.86 16.17
C GLY A 77 -12.89 -13.31 16.42
N MET A 78 -12.19 -13.61 17.53
CA MET A 78 -11.88 -14.98 17.94
C MET A 78 -13.15 -15.79 18.19
N ALA A 79 -14.15 -15.19 18.85
CA ALA A 79 -15.43 -15.81 19.09
C ALA A 79 -16.23 -16.04 17.80
N LEU A 80 -15.97 -15.28 16.72
CA LEU A 80 -16.63 -15.40 15.42
C LEU A 80 -15.88 -16.24 14.38
N ALA A 81 -14.59 -16.50 14.58
CA ALA A 81 -13.77 -17.21 13.62
C ALA A 81 -14.31 -18.62 13.31
N ASP A 82 -14.25 -18.99 12.04
CA ASP A 82 -14.42 -20.37 11.59
C ASP A 82 -13.17 -21.19 11.94
N VAL A 83 -13.30 -22.50 12.03
CA VAL A 83 -12.14 -23.39 12.18
C VAL A 83 -11.50 -23.57 10.82
N VAL A 84 -10.19 -23.33 10.74
CA VAL A 84 -9.44 -23.38 9.48
C VAL A 84 -8.30 -24.39 9.60
N GLU A 85 -8.31 -25.37 8.71
CA GLU A 85 -7.20 -26.30 8.49
C GLU A 85 -6.48 -25.89 7.21
N ASP A 86 -5.21 -25.51 7.35
CA ASP A 86 -4.40 -24.99 6.25
C ASP A 86 -3.22 -25.95 6.01
N VAL A 87 -3.27 -26.67 4.89
CA VAL A 87 -2.28 -27.68 4.52
C VAL A 87 -1.57 -27.29 3.25
N GLN A 88 -0.26 -27.50 3.22
CA GLN A 88 0.57 -27.18 2.06
C GLN A 88 1.64 -28.26 1.86
N GLU A 89 2.01 -28.49 0.61
CA GLU A 89 3.14 -29.35 0.26
C GLU A 89 4.00 -28.74 -0.85
N PRO A 90 5.34 -28.86 -0.77
CA PRO A 90 6.23 -28.38 -1.81
C PRO A 90 6.06 -29.21 -3.08
N PHE A 91 5.97 -28.53 -4.23
CA PHE A 91 5.91 -29.19 -5.53
C PHE A 91 6.48 -28.28 -6.61
N SER A 92 7.80 -28.37 -6.78
CA SER A 92 8.54 -27.52 -7.73
C SER A 92 8.40 -28.01 -9.17
N VAL A 93 7.52 -27.38 -9.94
CA VAL A 93 7.28 -27.68 -11.35
C VAL A 93 6.97 -26.41 -12.14
N ALA A 94 7.18 -26.45 -13.45
CA ALA A 94 6.65 -25.43 -14.35
C ALA A 94 5.12 -25.52 -14.46
N LEU A 95 4.44 -24.37 -14.48
CA LEU A 95 3.00 -24.29 -14.70
C LEU A 95 2.69 -24.43 -16.20
N ASN A 96 2.24 -25.62 -16.62
CA ASN A 96 1.88 -25.92 -18.01
C ASN A 96 0.85 -27.06 -18.08
N ASP A 97 0.40 -27.41 -19.28
CA ASP A 97 -0.63 -28.44 -19.48
C ASP A 97 -0.19 -29.84 -19.01
N THR A 98 1.11 -30.13 -19.00
CA THR A 98 1.62 -31.44 -18.55
C THR A 98 1.61 -31.57 -17.03
N SER A 99 1.87 -30.49 -16.29
CA SER A 99 1.85 -30.49 -14.82
C SER A 99 0.45 -30.34 -14.24
N LYS A 100 -0.52 -29.86 -15.02
CA LYS A 100 -1.92 -29.63 -14.61
C LYS A 100 -2.57 -30.83 -13.91
N LEU A 101 -2.46 -32.02 -14.50
CA LEU A 101 -3.04 -33.23 -13.90
C LEU A 101 -2.39 -33.61 -12.57
N ALA A 102 -1.07 -33.47 -12.46
CA ALA A 102 -0.35 -33.74 -11.21
C ALA A 102 -0.69 -32.71 -10.12
N LEU A 103 -0.80 -31.43 -10.47
CA LEU A 103 -1.23 -30.36 -9.57
C LEU A 103 -2.66 -30.59 -9.05
N ALA A 104 -3.59 -30.94 -9.94
CA ALA A 104 -4.97 -31.23 -9.56
C ALA A 104 -5.08 -32.44 -8.62
N ALA A 105 -4.31 -33.52 -8.88
CA ALA A 105 -4.27 -34.68 -8.01
C ALA A 105 -3.74 -34.35 -6.60
N ARG A 106 -2.73 -33.47 -6.52
CA ARG A 106 -2.16 -32.99 -5.25
C ARG A 106 -3.12 -32.11 -4.46
N LEU A 107 -3.78 -31.15 -5.14
CA LEU A 107 -4.84 -30.34 -4.53
C LEU A 107 -5.94 -31.22 -3.93
N GLU A 108 -6.40 -32.23 -4.67
CA GLU A 108 -7.43 -33.15 -4.18
C GLU A 108 -6.94 -34.00 -2.99
N ALA A 109 -5.68 -34.46 -3.01
CA ALA A 109 -5.10 -35.18 -1.87
C ALA A 109 -5.01 -34.30 -0.61
N LEU A 110 -4.55 -33.05 -0.74
CA LEU A 110 -4.50 -32.08 0.35
C LEU A 110 -5.91 -31.75 0.86
N LYS A 111 -6.89 -31.63 -0.03
CA LYS A 111 -8.29 -31.41 0.32
C LYS A 111 -8.84 -32.54 1.18
N GLN A 112 -8.57 -33.79 0.82
CA GLN A 112 -8.97 -34.96 1.60
C GLN A 112 -8.27 -35.00 2.97
N GLN A 113 -6.99 -34.64 3.03
CA GLN A 113 -6.25 -34.52 4.29
C GLN A 113 -6.85 -33.47 5.21
N ALA A 114 -7.11 -32.26 4.70
CA ALA A 114 -7.71 -31.18 5.48
C ALA A 114 -9.15 -31.49 5.91
N ALA A 115 -9.94 -32.14 5.04
CA ALA A 115 -11.29 -32.61 5.37
C ALA A 115 -11.25 -33.64 6.52
N ALA A 116 -10.30 -34.58 6.51
CA ALA A 116 -10.14 -35.55 7.59
C ALA A 116 -9.84 -34.87 8.95
N ALA A 117 -9.00 -33.82 8.94
CA ALA A 117 -8.71 -33.03 10.14
C ALA A 117 -9.94 -32.28 10.67
N LEU A 118 -10.77 -31.69 9.80
CA LEU A 118 -12.02 -31.04 10.19
C LEU A 118 -13.08 -32.04 10.70
N ARG A 119 -13.16 -33.25 10.11
CA ARG A 119 -14.07 -34.31 10.59
C ARG A 119 -13.73 -34.76 12.01
N LEU A 120 -12.45 -34.77 12.40
CA LEU A 120 -12.03 -35.06 13.77
C LEU A 120 -12.47 -33.98 14.78
N GLN A 121 -12.86 -32.81 14.29
CA GLN A 121 -13.41 -31.70 15.06
C GLN A 121 -14.94 -31.58 14.91
N ASP A 122 -15.60 -32.68 14.50
CA ASP A 122 -17.06 -32.81 14.38
C ASP A 122 -17.72 -31.90 13.32
N PHE A 123 -16.98 -31.43 12.31
CA PHE A 123 -17.58 -30.74 11.17
C PHE A 123 -18.13 -31.73 10.13
N ALA A 124 -19.37 -31.49 9.68
CA ALA A 124 -19.99 -32.24 8.59
C ALA A 124 -19.50 -31.74 7.22
N ASP A 125 -19.52 -32.62 6.21
CA ASP A 125 -18.99 -32.34 4.87
C ASP A 125 -19.69 -31.16 4.17
N ASP A 126 -20.97 -30.91 4.45
CA ASP A 126 -21.75 -29.80 3.91
C ASP A 126 -21.43 -28.45 4.55
N ALA A 127 -20.79 -28.46 5.74
CA ALA A 127 -20.29 -27.29 6.42
C ALA A 127 -18.84 -26.93 6.05
N MET A 128 -18.20 -27.71 5.18
CA MET A 128 -16.80 -27.48 4.76
C MET A 128 -16.72 -26.69 3.46
N VAL A 129 -15.93 -25.62 3.47
CA VAL A 129 -15.57 -24.84 2.28
C VAL A 129 -14.08 -25.00 2.03
N PHE A 130 -13.69 -25.20 0.77
CA PHE A 130 -12.29 -25.39 0.40
C PHE A 130 -11.83 -24.28 -0.54
N GLU A 131 -10.69 -23.70 -0.23
CA GLU A 131 -9.99 -22.72 -1.06
C GLU A 131 -8.66 -23.33 -1.50
N GLU A 132 -8.40 -23.30 -2.81
CA GLU A 132 -7.22 -23.91 -3.43
C GLU A 132 -6.27 -22.82 -3.90
N TYR A 133 -4.98 -22.97 -3.63
CA TYR A 133 -3.95 -21.98 -3.92
C TYR A 133 -2.71 -22.63 -4.54
N LEU A 134 -2.06 -21.90 -5.44
CA LEU A 134 -0.69 -22.19 -5.88
C LEU A 134 0.21 -21.01 -5.52
N ASN A 135 1.37 -21.28 -4.92
CA ASN A 135 2.42 -20.27 -4.78
C ASN A 135 3.26 -20.26 -6.06
N LEU A 136 3.17 -19.16 -6.79
CA LEU A 136 3.72 -19.00 -8.13
C LEU A 136 4.79 -17.93 -8.17
N ARG A 137 5.83 -18.14 -8.95
CA ARG A 137 6.86 -17.13 -9.24
C ARG A 137 7.40 -17.27 -10.66
N PHE A 138 8.05 -16.23 -11.16
CA PHE A 138 8.81 -16.35 -12.40
C PHE A 138 10.16 -17.07 -12.18
N ALA A 139 10.62 -17.79 -13.19
CA ALA A 139 11.92 -18.45 -13.14
C ALA A 139 13.07 -17.45 -12.88
N GLY A 140 13.86 -17.69 -11.84
CA GLY A 140 14.99 -16.84 -11.46
C GLY A 140 14.64 -15.63 -10.58
N THR A 141 13.36 -15.42 -10.23
CA THR A 141 12.95 -14.48 -9.18
C THR A 141 12.72 -15.21 -7.85
N GLU A 142 12.74 -14.48 -6.73
CA GLU A 142 12.42 -15.00 -5.38
C GLU A 142 11.04 -14.56 -4.86
N SER A 143 10.38 -13.65 -5.57
CA SER A 143 9.06 -13.13 -5.18
C SER A 143 7.95 -14.08 -5.63
N GLY A 144 7.51 -14.93 -4.69
CA GLY A 144 6.31 -15.76 -4.84
C GLY A 144 5.03 -14.97 -4.57
N ILE A 145 3.98 -15.27 -5.33
CA ILE A 145 2.62 -14.79 -5.11
C ILE A 145 1.71 -16.00 -4.88
N MET A 146 0.95 -15.97 -3.79
CA MET A 146 -0.10 -16.94 -3.52
C MET A 146 -1.32 -16.64 -4.39
N VAL A 147 -1.59 -17.49 -5.38
CA VAL A 147 -2.65 -17.29 -6.37
C VAL A 147 -3.82 -18.22 -6.05
N PRO A 148 -5.02 -17.67 -5.76
CA PRO A 148 -6.22 -18.48 -5.59
C PRO A 148 -6.66 -19.09 -6.92
N LYS A 149 -7.22 -20.29 -6.87
CA LYS A 149 -7.84 -20.93 -8.03
C LYS A 149 -9.15 -20.22 -8.38
N GLY A 150 -9.28 -19.71 -9.60
CA GLY A 150 -10.56 -19.28 -10.16
C GLY A 150 -11.37 -20.45 -10.73
N ASP A 151 -12.56 -20.16 -11.27
CA ASP A 151 -13.49 -21.18 -11.75
C ASP A 151 -12.94 -22.02 -12.93
N LEU A 152 -12.02 -21.45 -13.72
CA LEU A 152 -11.55 -22.01 -15.00
C LEU A 152 -10.08 -22.46 -15.00
N TRP A 153 -9.44 -22.67 -13.84
CA TRP A 153 -7.99 -22.98 -13.75
C TRP A 153 -7.13 -21.88 -14.40
N ASP A 154 -7.42 -20.63 -14.08
CA ASP A 154 -6.84 -19.41 -14.66
C ASP A 154 -5.56 -18.93 -13.92
N PHE A 155 -4.86 -19.83 -13.21
CA PHE A 155 -3.71 -19.50 -12.36
C PHE A 155 -2.66 -18.61 -13.04
N GLN A 156 -2.30 -18.90 -14.29
CA GLN A 156 -1.30 -18.12 -15.03
C GLN A 156 -1.77 -16.68 -15.30
N GLU A 157 -3.05 -16.51 -15.67
CA GLU A 157 -3.63 -15.19 -15.97
C GLU A 157 -3.78 -14.38 -14.68
N THR A 158 -4.31 -15.00 -13.63
CA THR A 158 -4.46 -14.40 -12.30
C THR A 158 -3.10 -14.02 -11.72
N PHE A 159 -2.09 -14.88 -11.86
CA PHE A 159 -0.71 -14.58 -11.46
C PHE A 159 -0.16 -13.35 -12.20
N ASN A 160 -0.28 -13.32 -13.53
CA ASN A 160 0.19 -12.20 -14.34
C ASN A 160 -0.52 -10.89 -13.97
N ALA A 161 -1.83 -10.93 -13.70
CA ALA A 161 -2.61 -9.78 -13.27
C ALA A 161 -2.17 -9.29 -11.87
N MET A 162 -1.98 -10.20 -10.92
CA MET A 162 -1.50 -9.89 -9.58
C MET A 162 -0.07 -9.33 -9.61
N HIS A 163 0.83 -9.94 -10.38
CA HIS A 163 2.21 -9.48 -10.55
C HIS A 163 2.26 -8.09 -11.22
N LYS A 164 1.45 -7.86 -12.26
CA LYS A 164 1.35 -6.54 -12.90
C LYS A 164 0.82 -5.49 -11.94
N ARG A 165 -0.14 -5.83 -11.06
CA ARG A 165 -0.65 -4.92 -10.03
C ARG A 165 0.44 -4.60 -9.00
N GLU A 166 1.11 -5.62 -8.47
CA GLU A 166 2.07 -5.47 -7.38
C GLU A 166 3.40 -4.82 -7.81
N PHE A 167 3.87 -5.16 -9.02
CA PHE A 167 5.19 -4.79 -9.51
C PHE A 167 5.17 -3.89 -10.76
N GLY A 168 4.02 -3.69 -11.40
CA GLY A 168 3.87 -2.77 -12.56
C GLY A 168 4.14 -3.40 -13.93
N PHE A 169 4.66 -4.62 -13.99
CA PHE A 169 5.01 -5.32 -15.24
C PHE A 169 4.84 -6.84 -15.11
N VAL A 170 5.09 -7.58 -16.19
CA VAL A 170 5.07 -9.05 -16.25
C VAL A 170 6.34 -9.50 -16.95
N PHE A 171 6.94 -10.61 -16.50
CA PHE A 171 8.10 -11.20 -17.15
C PHE A 171 7.67 -12.11 -18.30
N ASP A 172 8.45 -12.15 -19.38
CA ASP A 172 8.36 -13.20 -20.40
C ASP A 172 9.26 -14.38 -20.01
N LYS A 173 8.87 -15.06 -18.93
CA LYS A 173 9.58 -16.20 -18.35
C LYS A 173 8.59 -17.28 -17.94
N GLU A 174 9.09 -18.51 -17.86
CA GLU A 174 8.33 -19.62 -17.30
C GLU A 174 7.89 -19.33 -15.87
N VAL A 175 6.63 -19.66 -15.56
CA VAL A 175 6.09 -19.59 -14.21
C VAL A 175 6.30 -20.93 -13.54
N LEU A 176 6.89 -20.88 -12.35
CA LEU A 176 7.15 -22.03 -11.51
C LEU A 176 6.14 -22.04 -10.37
N VAL A 177 5.62 -23.24 -10.09
CA VAL A 177 4.93 -23.57 -8.85
C VAL A 177 6.01 -23.92 -7.82
N ASP A 178 5.99 -23.29 -6.65
CA ASP A 178 6.87 -23.68 -5.55
C ASP A 178 6.18 -24.69 -4.62
N ASP A 179 4.91 -24.45 -4.32
CA ASP A 179 4.09 -25.32 -3.49
C ASP A 179 2.59 -25.23 -3.83
N VAL A 180 1.88 -26.25 -3.38
CA VAL A 180 0.43 -26.42 -3.52
C VAL A 180 -0.18 -26.29 -2.12
N ARG A 181 -1.26 -25.51 -2.00
CA ARG A 181 -1.89 -25.22 -0.71
C ARG A 181 -3.40 -25.34 -0.79
N VAL A 182 -4.00 -25.94 0.22
CA VAL A 182 -5.45 -26.02 0.39
C VAL A 182 -5.81 -25.52 1.77
N ARG A 183 -6.76 -24.58 1.82
CA ARG A 183 -7.39 -24.13 3.06
C ARG A 183 -8.79 -24.72 3.14
N ALA A 184 -9.03 -25.57 4.13
CA ALA A 184 -10.35 -26.05 4.47
C ALA A 184 -10.93 -25.22 5.62
N ILE A 185 -12.18 -24.78 5.47
CA ILE A 185 -12.88 -23.92 6.41
C ILE A 185 -14.12 -24.66 6.91
N GLY A 186 -14.13 -25.03 8.19
CA GLY A 186 -15.30 -25.55 8.89
C GLY A 186 -16.21 -24.41 9.32
N LYS A 187 -17.32 -24.22 8.59
CA LYS A 187 -18.30 -23.17 8.87
C LYS A 187 -19.03 -23.46 10.17
N SER A 188 -18.92 -22.54 11.13
CA SER A 188 -19.74 -22.60 12.34
C SER A 188 -21.16 -22.13 12.03
N ALA A 189 -22.19 -22.86 12.47
CA ALA A 189 -23.59 -22.46 12.33
C ALA A 189 -23.86 -21.18 13.14
N ARG A 190 -23.70 -20.01 12.50
CA ARG A 190 -23.88 -18.70 13.13
C ARG A 190 -24.79 -17.82 12.28
N SER A 191 -25.52 -16.96 12.98
CA SER A 191 -26.36 -15.93 12.35
C SER A 191 -25.49 -15.01 11.50
N THR A 192 -25.80 -14.93 10.21
CA THR A 192 -25.26 -13.90 9.33
C THR A 192 -25.84 -12.55 9.74
N GLU A 193 -24.99 -11.64 10.19
CA GLU A 193 -25.40 -10.24 10.38
C GLU A 193 -25.56 -9.53 9.03
N GLU A 194 -26.51 -8.59 8.98
CA GLU A 194 -26.68 -7.70 7.83
C GLU A 194 -25.42 -6.84 7.67
N SER A 195 -24.87 -6.77 6.45
CA SER A 195 -23.68 -5.96 6.17
C SER A 195 -23.93 -4.47 6.43
N VAL A 196 -22.87 -3.72 6.67
CA VAL A 196 -22.94 -2.26 6.84
C VAL A 196 -23.67 -1.59 5.66
N ASP A 197 -23.36 -2.02 4.43
CA ASP A 197 -23.95 -1.43 3.24
C ASP A 197 -25.44 -1.77 3.09
N ALA A 198 -25.83 -3.03 3.39
CA ALA A 198 -27.23 -3.43 3.40
C ALA A 198 -28.04 -2.65 4.46
N GLN A 199 -27.47 -2.46 5.66
CA GLN A 199 -28.09 -1.64 6.72
C GLN A 199 -28.30 -0.18 6.28
N ILE A 200 -27.30 0.42 5.65
CA ILE A 200 -27.39 1.81 5.14
C ILE A 200 -28.45 1.90 4.04
N GLU A 201 -28.47 0.97 3.10
CA GLU A 201 -29.42 0.95 2.00
C GLU A 201 -30.86 0.81 2.51
N ARG A 202 -31.09 -0.09 3.47
CA ARG A 202 -32.40 -0.29 4.10
C ARG A 202 -32.87 0.96 4.84
N LEU A 203 -32.03 1.55 5.69
CA LEU A 203 -32.37 2.78 6.43
C LEU A 203 -32.65 3.95 5.49
N THR A 204 -31.92 4.06 4.38
CA THR A 204 -32.15 5.08 3.36
C THR A 204 -33.51 4.89 2.69
N ARG A 205 -33.85 3.64 2.32
CA ARG A 205 -35.12 3.28 1.69
C ARG A 205 -36.33 3.50 2.60
N GLU A 206 -36.17 3.25 3.89
CA GLU A 206 -37.20 3.36 4.93
C GLU A 206 -37.34 4.79 5.49
N ASN A 207 -36.55 5.77 5.01
CA ASN A 207 -36.42 7.11 5.61
C ASN A 207 -36.08 7.06 7.12
N GLY A 208 -35.31 6.05 7.55
CA GLY A 208 -34.91 5.83 8.93
C GLY A 208 -33.70 6.67 9.37
N LEU A 209 -33.19 7.55 8.51
CA LEU A 209 -32.06 8.42 8.82
C LEU A 209 -32.54 9.72 9.47
N SER A 210 -32.00 10.05 10.65
CA SER A 210 -32.36 11.28 11.37
C SER A 210 -31.12 12.04 11.85
N MET A 211 -31.00 13.30 11.44
CA MET A 211 -29.97 14.19 11.96
C MET A 211 -30.33 14.65 13.37
N VAL A 212 -29.38 14.54 14.30
CA VAL A 212 -29.59 14.91 15.70
C VAL A 212 -28.53 15.92 16.13
N SER A 213 -28.97 17.01 16.77
CA SER A 213 -28.14 18.04 17.40
C SER A 213 -28.31 18.12 18.93
N GLU A 214 -29.38 17.52 19.47
CA GLU A 214 -29.73 17.51 20.89
C GLU A 214 -29.52 16.11 21.51
N GLY A 215 -29.60 15.98 22.84
CA GLY A 215 -29.40 14.68 23.51
C GLY A 215 -27.94 14.29 23.76
N HIS A 216 -27.02 15.26 23.67
CA HIS A 216 -25.65 15.11 24.16
C HIS A 216 -25.63 15.12 25.70
N GLU A 217 -24.69 14.40 26.30
CA GLU A 217 -24.55 14.29 27.76
C GLU A 217 -23.92 15.56 28.36
N PHE A 218 -22.94 16.13 27.64
CA PHE A 218 -22.30 17.40 27.97
C PHE A 218 -21.55 17.94 26.74
N VAL A 219 -21.07 19.19 26.84
CA VAL A 219 -20.23 19.84 25.83
C VAL A 219 -18.86 20.12 26.44
N LYS A 220 -17.78 19.90 25.67
CA LYS A 220 -16.42 20.26 26.06
C LYS A 220 -15.70 21.04 24.96
N PRO A 221 -14.83 22.01 25.31
CA PRO A 221 -13.94 22.62 24.34
C PRO A 221 -12.88 21.62 23.92
N VAL A 222 -12.85 21.28 22.62
CA VAL A 222 -11.86 20.37 22.02
C VAL A 222 -11.07 21.14 20.97
N TYR A 223 -9.76 20.94 20.96
CA TYR A 223 -8.88 21.62 20.03
C TYR A 223 -8.82 20.87 18.69
N PHE A 224 -9.34 21.50 17.64
CA PHE A 224 -9.25 21.03 16.26
C PHE A 224 -8.53 22.09 15.45
N ASP A 225 -7.40 21.70 14.85
CA ASP A 225 -6.67 22.44 13.81
C ASP A 225 -6.66 23.98 13.98
N GLY A 226 -5.90 24.45 14.96
CA GLY A 226 -5.69 25.89 15.20
C GLY A 226 -6.70 26.54 16.15
N SER A 227 -7.84 25.91 16.45
CA SER A 227 -8.87 26.52 17.30
C SER A 227 -9.53 25.53 18.26
N ALA A 228 -9.98 26.02 19.42
CA ALA A 228 -10.85 25.26 20.30
C ALA A 228 -12.31 25.44 19.86
N GLN A 229 -13.04 24.33 19.73
CA GLN A 229 -14.45 24.32 19.35
C GLN A 229 -15.28 23.57 20.40
N ASP A 230 -16.45 24.11 20.72
CA ASP A 230 -17.39 23.47 21.62
C ASP A 230 -17.94 22.19 20.98
N THR A 231 -17.63 21.05 21.59
CA THR A 231 -17.84 19.73 21.02
C THR A 231 -18.82 18.94 21.89
N PRO A 232 -20.04 18.66 21.39
CA PRO A 232 -21.00 17.80 22.09
C PRO A 232 -20.48 16.37 22.21
N VAL A 233 -20.69 15.78 23.38
CA VAL A 233 -20.33 14.40 23.70
C VAL A 233 -21.59 13.56 23.85
N PHE A 234 -21.74 12.56 23.00
CA PHE A 234 -22.88 11.65 22.99
C PHE A 234 -22.46 10.29 23.56
N ARG A 235 -23.35 9.70 24.36
CA ARG A 235 -23.21 8.31 24.81
C ARG A 235 -23.78 7.37 23.75
N LEU A 236 -22.95 6.49 23.20
CA LEU A 236 -23.32 5.60 22.09
C LEU A 236 -24.52 4.69 22.42
N GLU A 237 -24.66 4.29 23.68
CA GLU A 237 -25.77 3.47 24.19
C GLU A 237 -27.14 4.17 24.08
N ASN A 238 -27.15 5.51 24.11
CA ASN A 238 -28.37 6.31 24.05
C ASN A 238 -28.78 6.68 22.62
N LEU A 239 -27.95 6.34 21.62
CA LEU A 239 -28.19 6.69 20.22
C LEU A 239 -28.97 5.58 19.52
N ALA A 240 -30.06 5.97 18.85
CA ALA A 240 -30.87 5.06 18.04
C ALA A 240 -30.14 4.68 16.74
N VAL A 241 -30.48 3.51 16.20
CA VAL A 241 -30.03 3.12 14.86
C VAL A 241 -30.63 4.06 13.83
N GLY A 242 -29.81 4.57 12.92
CA GLY A 242 -30.20 5.58 11.92
C GLY A 242 -29.90 7.02 12.33
N THR A 243 -29.47 7.27 13.59
CA THR A 243 -29.04 8.59 14.02
C THR A 243 -27.77 9.03 13.29
N GLN A 244 -27.81 10.24 12.74
CA GLN A 244 -26.68 10.93 12.13
C GLN A 244 -26.26 12.14 12.97
N ILE A 245 -24.95 12.29 13.15
CA ILE A 245 -24.33 13.35 13.96
C ILE A 245 -23.25 14.03 13.11
N ALA A 246 -23.41 15.32 12.88
CA ALA A 246 -22.38 16.13 12.22
C ALA A 246 -21.26 16.49 13.20
N GLY A 247 -20.02 16.49 12.72
CA GLY A 247 -18.87 16.98 13.48
C GLY A 247 -18.84 18.52 13.58
N PRO A 248 -18.17 19.09 14.60
CA PRO A 248 -17.40 18.42 15.65
C PRO A 248 -18.30 17.69 16.65
N ALA A 249 -18.01 16.42 16.94
CA ALA A 249 -18.70 15.63 17.96
C ALA A 249 -17.79 14.53 18.51
N ILE A 250 -18.09 14.06 19.72
CA ILE A 250 -17.48 12.85 20.29
C ILE A 250 -18.60 11.85 20.59
N ILE A 251 -18.44 10.61 20.15
CA ILE A 251 -19.35 9.51 20.44
C ILE A 251 -18.58 8.49 21.27
N ALA A 252 -18.98 8.26 22.52
CA ALA A 252 -18.25 7.40 23.44
C ALA A 252 -19.17 6.41 24.16
N ASP A 253 -18.60 5.29 24.60
CA ASP A 253 -19.20 4.38 25.58
C ASP A 253 -18.16 4.02 26.66
N GLY A 254 -18.48 3.07 27.53
CA GLY A 254 -17.57 2.62 28.59
C GLY A 254 -16.24 2.02 28.11
N THR A 255 -16.06 1.81 26.82
CA THR A 255 -14.92 1.07 26.23
C THR A 255 -14.23 1.78 25.07
N GLN A 256 -14.90 2.68 24.35
CA GLN A 256 -14.35 3.38 23.18
C GLN A 256 -14.69 4.86 23.16
N THR A 257 -13.87 5.65 22.48
CA THR A 257 -14.11 7.08 22.21
C THR A 257 -13.86 7.37 20.73
N ASN A 258 -14.91 7.78 20.03
CA ASN A 258 -14.90 8.05 18.59
C ASN A 258 -14.97 9.55 18.37
N VAL A 259 -13.92 10.11 17.77
CA VAL A 259 -13.84 11.55 17.48
C VAL A 259 -14.33 11.80 16.07
N VAL A 260 -15.35 12.66 15.93
CA VAL A 260 -15.95 13.07 14.66
C VAL A 260 -15.55 14.54 14.43
N PRO A 261 -14.45 14.83 13.72
CA PRO A 261 -13.98 16.19 13.51
C PRO A 261 -14.92 17.01 12.62
N PRO A 262 -14.77 18.35 12.59
CA PRO A 262 -15.46 19.20 11.63
C PRO A 262 -15.29 18.70 10.18
N GLY A 263 -16.32 18.85 9.35
CA GLY A 263 -16.29 18.37 7.95
C GLY A 263 -16.52 16.85 7.79
N SER A 264 -16.95 16.17 8.86
CA SER A 264 -17.32 14.75 8.83
C SER A 264 -18.69 14.50 9.48
N THR A 265 -19.33 13.38 9.13
CA THR A 265 -20.63 12.97 9.67
C THR A 265 -20.57 11.52 10.11
N ALA A 266 -21.02 11.23 11.34
CA ALA A 266 -21.17 9.88 11.86
C ALA A 266 -22.60 9.39 11.72
N LEU A 267 -22.76 8.13 11.29
CA LEU A 267 -24.03 7.41 11.21
C LEU A 267 -23.97 6.20 12.17
N VAL A 268 -24.92 6.13 13.08
CA VAL A 268 -25.05 5.03 14.05
C VAL A 268 -25.86 3.90 13.41
N LEU A 269 -25.22 2.75 13.24
CA LEU A 269 -25.84 1.49 12.80
C LEU A 269 -25.98 0.52 13.96
N LYS A 270 -26.55 -0.66 13.70
CA LYS A 270 -26.74 -1.69 14.72
C LYS A 270 -25.40 -2.22 15.24
N SER A 271 -24.44 -2.49 14.36
CA SER A 271 -23.13 -3.05 14.73
C SER A 271 -21.97 -2.05 14.62
N HIS A 272 -22.14 -0.96 13.88
CA HIS A 272 -21.06 -0.01 13.58
C HIS A 272 -21.47 1.45 13.79
N VAL A 273 -20.47 2.31 13.97
CA VAL A 273 -20.55 3.75 13.72
C VAL A 273 -19.77 4.00 12.43
N VAL A 274 -20.43 4.56 11.42
CA VAL A 274 -19.86 4.85 10.11
C VAL A 274 -19.58 6.34 10.02
N VAL A 275 -18.30 6.73 9.88
CA VAL A 275 -17.93 8.14 9.73
C VAL A 275 -17.58 8.42 8.27
N SER A 276 -18.30 9.36 7.67
CA SER A 276 -18.07 9.85 6.31
C SER A 276 -17.34 11.19 6.36
N ILE A 277 -16.25 11.32 5.60
CA ILE A 277 -15.41 12.52 5.55
C ILE A 277 -15.80 13.31 4.30
N LEU A 278 -16.43 14.47 4.47
CA LEU A 278 -17.05 15.24 3.38
C LEU A 278 -16.07 16.24 2.74
N GLU A 279 -15.16 16.82 3.52
CA GLU A 279 -14.25 17.88 3.07
C GLU A 279 -12.79 17.40 2.94
N GLN A 280 -12.47 16.63 1.89
CA GLN A 280 -11.06 16.27 1.62
C GLN A 280 -10.35 17.18 0.61
N LYS A 281 -11.09 17.80 -0.33
CA LYS A 281 -10.51 18.48 -1.49
C LYS A 281 -10.38 20.00 -1.35
N ALA A 282 -11.25 20.67 -0.61
CA ALA A 282 -11.24 22.13 -0.47
C ALA A 282 -10.18 22.61 0.54
N ALA A 283 -10.09 21.96 1.71
CA ALA A 283 -9.15 22.32 2.77
C ALA A 283 -7.68 22.09 2.36
N LYS A 284 -7.34 20.92 1.78
CA LYS A 284 -5.98 20.63 1.30
C LYS A 284 -5.49 21.62 0.24
N LYS A 285 -6.37 22.12 -0.63
CA LYS A 285 -5.98 23.08 -1.69
C LYS A 285 -5.77 24.51 -1.14
N ALA A 286 -6.52 24.88 -0.10
CA ALA A 286 -6.37 26.15 0.60
C ALA A 286 -5.12 26.17 1.49
N GLU A 287 -4.87 25.11 2.27
CA GLU A 287 -3.67 24.97 3.11
C GLU A 287 -2.38 24.95 2.28
N MET A 288 -2.31 24.17 1.20
CA MET A 288 -1.12 24.11 0.33
C MET A 288 -0.81 25.47 -0.33
N SER A 289 -1.85 26.25 -0.64
CA SER A 289 -1.74 27.61 -1.17
C SER A 289 -1.19 28.59 -0.13
N GLU A 290 -1.58 28.49 1.14
CA GLU A 290 -1.05 29.34 2.21
C GLU A 290 0.37 28.95 2.62
N ILE A 291 0.70 27.65 2.70
CA ILE A 291 2.04 27.16 3.01
C ILE A 291 3.06 27.64 1.98
N SER A 292 2.68 27.68 0.68
CA SER A 292 3.56 28.17 -0.40
C SER A 292 3.92 29.66 -0.29
N LYS A 293 3.23 30.44 0.57
CA LYS A 293 3.46 31.88 0.76
C LYS A 293 4.23 32.21 2.04
N SER A 294 4.47 31.23 2.93
CA SER A 294 5.20 31.43 4.18
C SER A 294 6.68 31.07 4.01
N GLU A 295 7.60 32.02 4.23
CA GLU A 295 9.04 31.75 4.31
C GLU A 295 9.44 30.99 5.60
N ALA A 296 8.52 30.88 6.59
CA ALA A 296 8.76 30.15 7.81
C ALA A 296 8.48 28.65 7.62
N VAL A 297 9.51 27.82 7.77
CA VAL A 297 9.41 26.35 7.75
C VAL A 297 8.68 25.87 9.01
N ASP A 298 7.51 25.27 8.85
CA ASP A 298 6.80 24.59 9.93
C ASP A 298 7.55 23.29 10.28
N PRO A 299 8.06 23.13 11.52
CA PRO A 299 8.79 21.93 11.93
C PRO A 299 7.95 20.65 11.86
N VAL A 300 6.62 20.74 12.02
CA VAL A 300 5.71 19.60 11.91
C VAL A 300 5.61 19.16 10.45
N LEU A 301 5.39 20.10 9.52
CA LEU A 301 5.35 19.79 8.09
C LEU A 301 6.70 19.27 7.57
N LEU A 302 7.82 19.85 8.02
CA LEU A 302 9.16 19.37 7.66
C LEU A 302 9.35 17.90 8.04
N LEU A 303 8.94 17.51 9.25
CA LEU A 303 9.02 16.12 9.71
C LEU A 303 8.09 15.21 8.89
N ILE A 304 6.85 15.63 8.63
CA ILE A 304 5.88 14.87 7.82
C ILE A 304 6.44 14.61 6.42
N PHE A 305 6.89 15.65 5.71
CA PHE A 305 7.44 15.50 4.36
C PHE A 305 8.75 14.71 4.35
N GLY A 306 9.64 14.94 5.33
CA GLY A 306 10.88 14.18 5.48
C GLY A 306 10.63 12.67 5.60
N HIS A 307 9.71 12.27 6.47
CA HIS A 307 9.32 10.86 6.59
C HIS A 307 8.68 10.33 5.31
N ARG A 308 7.76 11.08 4.70
CA ARG A 308 7.08 10.65 3.47
C ARG A 308 8.06 10.43 2.30
N PHE A 309 9.06 11.28 2.11
CA PHE A 309 10.07 11.10 1.06
C PHE A 309 11.00 9.92 1.33
N MET A 310 11.38 9.70 2.60
CA MET A 310 12.18 8.55 2.99
C MET A 310 11.44 7.23 2.71
N ASP A 311 10.16 7.18 3.08
CA ASP A 311 9.33 6.00 2.86
C ASP A 311 9.22 5.64 1.38
N ILE A 312 9.11 6.64 0.49
CA ILE A 312 9.13 6.39 -0.96
C ILE A 312 10.46 5.74 -1.36
N ALA A 313 11.59 6.32 -0.97
CA ALA A 313 12.89 5.79 -1.36
C ALA A 313 13.07 4.33 -0.89
N GLU A 314 12.64 4.02 0.34
CA GLU A 314 12.63 2.65 0.86
C GLU A 314 11.70 1.71 0.06
N GLN A 315 10.50 2.16 -0.31
CA GLN A 315 9.58 1.38 -1.14
C GLN A 315 10.15 1.09 -2.54
N MET A 316 10.81 2.07 -3.15
CA MET A 316 11.52 1.88 -4.43
C MET A 316 12.57 0.77 -4.28
N GLY A 317 13.37 0.84 -3.22
CA GLY A 317 14.42 -0.16 -2.94
C GLY A 317 13.86 -1.56 -2.70
N ALA A 318 12.83 -1.69 -1.87
CA ALA A 318 12.17 -2.97 -1.61
C ALA A 318 11.56 -3.57 -2.89
N SER A 319 11.00 -2.74 -3.77
CA SER A 319 10.47 -3.20 -5.05
C SER A 319 11.56 -3.69 -6.00
N LEU A 320 12.67 -2.96 -6.10
CA LEU A 320 13.82 -3.36 -6.91
C LEU A 320 14.41 -4.69 -6.42
N GLN A 321 14.64 -4.82 -5.11
CA GLN A 321 15.16 -6.05 -4.52
C GLN A 321 14.29 -7.28 -4.85
N LYS A 322 12.96 -7.14 -4.72
CA LYS A 322 12.00 -8.23 -4.95
C LYS A 322 11.90 -8.68 -6.40
N THR A 323 12.10 -7.76 -7.34
CA THR A 323 11.88 -8.01 -8.79
C THR A 323 13.17 -8.27 -9.56
N SER A 324 14.32 -7.92 -8.98
CA SER A 324 15.62 -8.19 -9.57
C SER A 324 15.92 -9.69 -9.72
N VAL A 325 16.54 -10.04 -10.84
CA VAL A 325 17.08 -11.39 -11.08
C VAL A 325 18.58 -11.47 -10.84
N LEU A 326 19.30 -10.33 -10.78
CA LEU A 326 20.72 -10.33 -10.45
C LEU A 326 20.96 -10.52 -8.94
N VAL A 327 21.86 -11.46 -8.62
CA VAL A 327 22.29 -11.81 -7.25
C VAL A 327 22.85 -10.60 -6.50
N ASN A 328 23.62 -9.74 -7.17
CA ASN A 328 24.19 -8.56 -6.52
C ASN A 328 23.12 -7.59 -6.01
N VAL A 329 22.02 -7.45 -6.72
CA VAL A 329 20.91 -6.57 -6.32
C VAL A 329 20.02 -7.27 -5.29
N LYS A 330 19.57 -8.51 -5.56
CA LYS A 330 18.58 -9.19 -4.70
C LYS A 330 19.15 -9.69 -3.36
N GLU A 331 20.39 -10.21 -3.34
CA GLU A 331 21.01 -10.85 -2.17
C GLU A 331 22.11 -9.98 -1.54
N ARG A 332 22.98 -9.36 -2.35
CA ARG A 332 24.07 -8.52 -1.81
C ARG A 332 23.66 -7.07 -1.53
N LEU A 333 22.44 -6.68 -1.91
CA LEU A 333 21.89 -5.33 -1.75
C LEU A 333 22.77 -4.24 -2.38
N ASP A 334 23.45 -4.58 -3.48
CA ASP A 334 24.34 -3.68 -4.20
C ASP A 334 23.54 -2.78 -5.16
N PHE A 335 22.67 -1.96 -4.59
CA PHE A 335 21.84 -0.99 -5.31
C PHE A 335 21.52 0.20 -4.40
N SER A 336 21.00 1.29 -4.95
CA SER A 336 20.48 2.40 -4.14
C SER A 336 19.35 3.10 -4.87
N CYS A 337 18.35 3.55 -4.09
CA CYS A 337 17.22 4.32 -4.59
C CYS A 337 17.19 5.65 -3.85
N ALA A 338 16.96 6.73 -4.59
CA ALA A 338 16.95 8.08 -4.04
C ALA A 338 16.04 9.01 -4.82
N LEU A 339 15.55 10.04 -4.13
CA LEU A 339 14.75 11.12 -4.67
C LEU A 339 15.58 12.40 -4.72
N PHE A 340 15.41 13.16 -5.80
CA PHE A 340 16.13 14.39 -6.05
C PHE A 340 15.16 15.52 -6.40
N ASP A 341 15.53 16.76 -6.08
CA ASP A 341 14.79 17.94 -6.51
C ASP A 341 15.05 18.27 -7.99
N ALA A 342 14.39 19.31 -8.51
CA ALA A 342 14.52 19.72 -9.91
C ALA A 342 15.91 20.25 -10.28
N GLN A 343 16.75 20.58 -9.29
CA GLN A 343 18.12 21.03 -9.45
C GLN A 343 19.13 19.88 -9.30
N GLY A 344 18.66 18.68 -8.92
CA GLY A 344 19.48 17.50 -8.72
C GLY A 344 20.06 17.36 -7.32
N ASN A 345 19.56 18.09 -6.33
CA ASN A 345 19.95 17.91 -4.93
C ASN A 345 19.23 16.71 -4.32
N LEU A 346 19.92 15.98 -3.45
CA LEU A 346 19.36 14.81 -2.76
C LEU A 346 18.29 15.22 -1.75
N VAL A 347 17.10 14.62 -1.86
CA VAL A 347 15.96 14.85 -0.96
C VAL A 347 15.80 13.69 0.04
N ALA A 348 15.88 12.44 -0.45
CA ALA A 348 15.75 11.24 0.38
C ALA A 348 16.45 10.04 -0.29
N ASN A 349 16.87 9.05 0.50
CA ASN A 349 17.57 7.86 -0.01
C ASN A 349 17.30 6.60 0.82
N ALA A 350 17.20 5.45 0.16
CA ALA A 350 17.15 4.16 0.83
C ALA A 350 18.55 3.76 1.36
N PRO A 351 18.64 3.07 2.51
CA PRO A 351 19.91 2.71 3.12
C PRO A 351 20.43 1.37 2.60
N HIS A 352 21.37 1.37 1.64
CA HIS A 352 21.99 0.11 1.18
C HIS A 352 23.51 0.23 0.94
N VAL A 353 23.97 1.19 0.14
CA VAL A 353 25.40 1.31 -0.21
C VAL A 353 25.87 2.77 -0.14
N PRO A 354 26.70 3.16 0.85
CA PRO A 354 27.15 4.55 1.02
C PRO A 354 27.89 5.16 -0.17
N VAL A 355 28.61 4.35 -0.97
CA VAL A 355 29.35 4.85 -2.15
C VAL A 355 28.42 5.42 -3.23
N HIS A 356 27.19 4.91 -3.33
CA HIS A 356 26.22 5.40 -4.32
C HIS A 356 25.74 6.83 -4.00
N LEU A 357 25.71 7.24 -2.74
CA LEU A 357 25.12 8.53 -2.33
C LEU A 357 25.84 9.74 -2.92
N GLY A 358 27.18 9.75 -2.89
CA GLY A 358 27.96 10.87 -3.44
C GLY A 358 27.92 10.92 -4.97
N LEU A 359 27.86 9.76 -5.61
CA LEU A 359 27.96 9.64 -7.07
C LEU A 359 26.62 9.84 -7.77
N MET A 360 25.52 9.37 -7.17
CA MET A 360 24.17 9.66 -7.66
C MET A 360 23.90 11.16 -7.70
N LEU A 361 24.35 11.94 -6.70
CA LEU A 361 24.22 13.40 -6.71
C LEU A 361 24.90 14.03 -7.95
N THR A 362 26.12 13.58 -8.26
CA THR A 362 26.88 14.06 -9.42
C THR A 362 26.23 13.63 -10.73
N CYS A 363 25.77 12.38 -10.81
CA CYS A 363 25.06 11.84 -11.97
C CYS A 363 23.79 12.64 -12.26
N ILE A 364 22.92 12.81 -11.26
CA ILE A 364 21.64 13.50 -11.43
C ILE A 364 21.85 14.97 -11.77
N SER A 365 22.76 15.67 -11.09
CA SER A 365 23.08 17.07 -11.41
C SER A 365 23.57 17.22 -12.86
N PHE A 366 24.43 16.31 -13.33
CA PHE A 366 24.90 16.29 -14.71
C PHE A 366 23.74 16.05 -15.69
N GLN A 367 22.90 15.04 -15.44
CA GLN A 367 21.78 14.73 -16.34
C GLN A 367 20.74 15.86 -16.37
N ALA A 368 20.44 16.49 -15.24
CA ALA A 368 19.50 17.60 -15.13
C ALA A 368 19.93 18.79 -16.01
N GLU A 369 21.22 19.16 -15.97
CA GLU A 369 21.76 20.23 -16.82
C GLU A 369 21.91 19.80 -18.29
N TYR A 370 22.39 18.58 -18.56
CA TYR A 370 22.60 18.10 -19.94
C TYR A 370 21.28 17.98 -20.72
N TRP A 371 20.20 17.57 -20.06
CA TRP A 371 18.88 17.35 -20.66
C TRP A 371 17.88 18.50 -20.42
N LYS A 372 18.35 19.63 -19.88
CA LYS A 372 17.51 20.79 -19.56
C LYS A 372 16.66 21.22 -20.77
N GLY A 373 15.34 21.23 -20.57
CA GLY A 373 14.35 21.60 -21.60
C GLY A 373 14.15 20.59 -22.73
N ARG A 374 14.75 19.39 -22.64
CA ARG A 374 14.65 18.34 -23.66
C ARG A 374 13.86 17.11 -23.20
N LEU A 375 13.77 16.87 -21.89
CA LEU A 375 13.04 15.74 -21.33
C LEU A 375 11.54 15.92 -21.54
N GLN A 376 10.88 14.84 -21.93
CA GLN A 376 9.44 14.74 -22.06
C GLN A 376 8.89 13.78 -21.01
N PRO A 377 7.61 13.94 -20.63
CA PRO A 377 6.95 12.98 -19.76
C PRO A 377 7.01 11.55 -20.30
N GLY A 378 7.38 10.60 -19.45
CA GLY A 378 7.59 9.19 -19.82
C GLY A 378 9.02 8.84 -20.20
N ASP A 379 9.90 9.83 -20.37
CA ASP A 379 11.32 9.58 -20.62
C ASP A 379 11.99 8.87 -19.44
N VAL A 380 12.94 8.00 -19.77
CA VAL A 380 13.85 7.35 -18.82
C VAL A 380 15.27 7.54 -19.32
N VAL A 381 16.13 8.08 -18.46
CA VAL A 381 17.55 8.30 -18.75
C VAL A 381 18.35 7.15 -18.13
N VAL A 382 19.25 6.57 -18.93
CA VAL A 382 20.16 5.51 -18.47
C VAL A 382 21.59 6.02 -18.60
N SER A 383 22.34 5.99 -17.51
CA SER A 383 23.71 6.51 -17.43
C SER A 383 24.65 5.51 -16.75
N ASN A 384 25.89 5.44 -17.23
CA ASN A 384 27.00 4.68 -16.63
C ASN A 384 28.36 5.35 -16.90
N HIS A 385 28.40 6.44 -17.67
CA HIS A 385 29.66 7.04 -18.06
C HIS A 385 30.33 7.71 -16.83
N PRO A 386 31.63 7.51 -16.56
CA PRO A 386 32.30 8.11 -15.41
C PRO A 386 32.20 9.64 -15.34
N MET A 387 32.32 10.32 -16.49
CA MET A 387 32.09 11.77 -16.59
C MET A 387 30.68 12.22 -16.18
N ALA A 388 29.71 11.30 -16.19
CA ALA A 388 28.33 11.53 -15.80
C ALA A 388 27.98 10.79 -14.49
N GLY A 389 28.96 10.58 -13.62
CA GLY A 389 28.76 10.03 -12.27
C GLY A 389 28.72 8.50 -12.16
N GLY A 390 29.09 7.75 -13.21
CA GLY A 390 29.24 6.29 -13.14
C GLY A 390 30.46 5.85 -12.32
N THR A 391 30.32 4.81 -11.52
CA THR A 391 31.38 4.17 -10.70
C THR A 391 32.25 3.24 -11.53
N HIS A 392 31.62 2.18 -12.04
CA HIS A 392 32.24 1.10 -12.78
C HIS A 392 31.20 0.43 -13.68
N LEU A 393 31.68 -0.31 -14.69
CA LEU A 393 30.85 -0.81 -15.78
C LEU A 393 29.57 -1.57 -15.35
N PRO A 394 29.55 -2.38 -14.28
CA PRO A 394 28.31 -3.01 -13.79
C PRO A 394 27.21 -2.06 -13.30
N ASP A 395 27.55 -0.86 -12.85
CA ASP A 395 26.62 0.04 -12.16
C ASP A 395 25.91 0.94 -13.14
N ILE A 396 24.68 0.59 -13.45
CA ILE A 396 23.84 1.36 -14.35
C ILE A 396 22.88 2.20 -13.52
N THR A 397 22.92 3.51 -13.71
CA THR A 397 21.96 4.43 -13.10
C THR A 397 20.77 4.64 -14.03
N VAL A 398 19.56 4.34 -13.55
CA VAL A 398 18.31 4.61 -14.26
C VAL A 398 17.58 5.77 -13.56
N VAL A 399 17.35 6.85 -14.29
CA VAL A 399 16.77 8.10 -13.80
C VAL A 399 15.45 8.34 -14.51
N GLN A 400 14.40 8.60 -13.73
CA GLN A 400 13.09 8.96 -14.28
C GLN A 400 12.69 10.37 -13.78
N PRO A 401 12.59 11.37 -14.68
CA PRO A 401 12.09 12.70 -14.33
C PRO A 401 10.62 12.67 -13.92
N ALA A 402 10.29 13.36 -12.82
CA ALA A 402 8.93 13.55 -12.35
C ALA A 402 8.29 14.78 -13.01
N PHE A 403 7.17 14.56 -13.70
CA PHE A 403 6.30 15.55 -14.30
C PHE A 403 4.91 15.42 -13.65
N SER A 404 4.18 16.52 -13.51
CA SER A 404 2.93 16.55 -12.73
C SER A 404 1.82 15.64 -13.24
N ASP A 405 1.86 15.17 -14.51
CA ASP A 405 0.73 14.47 -15.14
C ASP A 405 1.11 13.40 -16.18
N VAL A 406 1.88 12.34 -15.85
CA VAL A 406 2.05 11.19 -16.79
C VAL A 406 2.17 9.82 -16.12
N ARG A 407 1.53 8.82 -16.75
CA ARG A 407 1.81 7.38 -16.62
C ARG A 407 2.15 6.78 -17.99
N GLY A 408 3.18 5.95 -18.04
CA GLY A 408 3.46 5.06 -19.17
C GLY A 408 4.45 5.65 -20.18
N GLY A 409 5.58 4.97 -20.34
CA GLY A 409 6.50 5.08 -21.48
C GLY A 409 6.80 3.67 -21.99
N GLU A 410 7.06 3.52 -23.28
CA GLU A 410 7.45 2.23 -23.86
C GLU A 410 8.94 1.95 -23.58
N PHE A 411 9.24 0.76 -23.04
CA PHE A 411 10.62 0.33 -22.85
C PHE A 411 11.29 0.06 -24.21
N GLN A 412 12.33 0.84 -24.54
CA GLN A 412 13.05 0.74 -25.81
C GLN A 412 14.04 -0.44 -25.81
N GLU A 413 13.51 -1.67 -25.79
CA GLU A 413 14.31 -2.89 -25.65
C GLU A 413 15.39 -3.03 -26.72
N GLN A 414 15.05 -2.80 -28.00
CA GLN A 414 15.99 -2.89 -29.12
C GLN A 414 17.21 -1.96 -28.96
N LYS A 415 16.98 -0.74 -28.46
CA LYS A 415 18.05 0.22 -28.19
C LYS A 415 18.94 -0.26 -27.05
N MET A 416 18.37 -0.86 -26.01
CA MET A 416 19.15 -1.44 -24.93
C MET A 416 19.97 -2.65 -25.40
N VAL A 417 19.45 -3.49 -26.29
CA VAL A 417 20.23 -4.57 -26.94
C VAL A 417 21.40 -4.00 -27.71
N GLU A 418 21.19 -2.96 -28.52
CA GLU A 418 22.26 -2.28 -29.24
C GLU A 418 23.36 -1.77 -28.31
N LEU A 419 22.98 -1.07 -27.23
CA LEU A 419 23.91 -0.45 -26.29
C LEU A 419 24.66 -1.46 -25.41
N LEU A 420 24.00 -2.55 -24.98
CA LEU A 420 24.58 -3.52 -24.05
C LEU A 420 25.31 -4.67 -24.76
N LEU A 421 24.86 -5.06 -25.96
CA LEU A 421 25.42 -6.20 -26.69
C LEU A 421 26.27 -5.75 -27.88
N HIS A 422 25.73 -4.92 -28.77
CA HIS A 422 26.35 -4.67 -30.07
C HIS A 422 27.44 -3.59 -30.04
N LYS A 423 27.20 -2.43 -29.43
CA LYS A 423 28.19 -1.33 -29.38
C LYS A 423 29.48 -1.72 -28.65
N PRO A 424 29.46 -2.37 -27.48
CA PRO A 424 30.69 -2.74 -26.80
C PRO A 424 31.52 -3.75 -27.61
N ALA A 425 30.86 -4.66 -28.34
CA ALA A 425 31.52 -5.67 -29.17
C ALA A 425 32.20 -5.12 -30.44
N GLN A 426 32.00 -3.83 -30.76
CA GLN A 426 32.67 -3.17 -31.89
C GLN A 426 34.13 -2.77 -31.56
N TYR A 427 34.50 -2.74 -30.28
CA TYR A 427 35.83 -2.35 -29.83
C TYR A 427 36.72 -3.59 -29.60
N GLU A 428 37.97 -3.52 -30.06
CA GLU A 428 38.91 -4.63 -29.99
C GLU A 428 39.17 -5.06 -28.53
N GLY A 429 39.03 -6.36 -28.26
CA GLY A 429 39.17 -6.93 -26.92
C GLY A 429 37.96 -6.72 -25.99
N CYS A 430 36.91 -6.02 -26.44
CA CYS A 430 35.66 -5.85 -25.70
C CYS A 430 34.59 -6.84 -26.17
N SER A 431 33.76 -7.31 -25.24
CA SER A 431 32.57 -8.10 -25.54
C SER A 431 31.33 -7.41 -25.00
N GLY A 432 30.21 -7.50 -25.71
CA GLY A 432 28.90 -7.17 -25.16
C GLY A 432 28.52 -8.06 -23.97
N THR A 433 27.39 -7.74 -23.34
CA THR A 433 26.90 -8.54 -22.22
C THR A 433 26.68 -10.01 -22.60
N ARG A 434 27.04 -10.91 -21.68
CA ARG A 434 26.81 -12.37 -21.79
C ARG A 434 25.47 -12.80 -21.17
N ARG A 435 24.76 -11.88 -20.53
CA ARG A 435 23.51 -12.11 -19.78
C ARG A 435 22.46 -11.06 -20.14
N LEU A 436 22.30 -10.81 -21.44
CA LEU A 436 21.41 -9.77 -21.96
C LEU A 436 19.98 -9.87 -21.40
N SER A 437 19.42 -11.08 -21.34
CA SER A 437 18.09 -11.32 -20.78
C SER A 437 17.98 -10.81 -19.34
N ASP A 438 18.97 -11.12 -18.50
CA ASP A 438 18.95 -10.74 -17.08
C ASP A 438 19.16 -9.23 -16.93
N ASN A 439 20.01 -8.62 -17.76
CA ASN A 439 20.21 -7.16 -17.75
C ASN A 439 18.94 -6.39 -18.16
N LEU A 440 18.23 -6.84 -19.19
CA LEU A 440 17.00 -6.18 -19.63
C LEU A 440 15.90 -6.28 -18.57
N LEU A 441 15.83 -7.42 -17.87
CA LEU A 441 14.87 -7.63 -16.79
C LEU A 441 15.14 -6.74 -15.57
N ASP A 442 16.41 -6.61 -15.18
CA ASP A 442 16.77 -5.73 -14.08
C ASP A 442 16.56 -4.24 -14.43
N LEU A 443 16.75 -3.84 -15.69
CA LEU A 443 16.38 -2.49 -16.11
C LEU A 443 14.86 -2.25 -16.02
N LYS A 444 14.03 -3.24 -16.37
CA LYS A 444 12.58 -3.17 -16.17
C LYS A 444 12.22 -3.07 -14.68
N ALA A 445 12.91 -3.82 -13.82
CA ALA A 445 12.77 -3.74 -12.36
C ALA A 445 13.14 -2.36 -11.80
N GLN A 446 14.23 -1.74 -12.28
CA GLN A 446 14.63 -0.38 -11.90
C GLN A 446 13.62 0.68 -12.34
N ILE A 447 13.09 0.56 -13.57
CA ILE A 447 12.04 1.46 -14.07
C ILE A 447 10.76 1.31 -13.23
N ALA A 448 10.36 0.08 -12.92
CA ALA A 448 9.20 -0.19 -12.07
C ALA A 448 9.37 0.38 -10.66
N ALA A 449 10.58 0.27 -10.08
CA ALA A 449 10.92 0.91 -8.81
C ALA A 449 10.79 2.44 -8.90
N ASN A 450 11.32 3.08 -9.96
CA ASN A 450 11.17 4.52 -10.17
C ASN A 450 9.70 4.95 -10.34
N GLN A 451 8.86 4.14 -10.99
CA GLN A 451 7.43 4.40 -11.11
C GLN A 451 6.71 4.34 -9.76
N LYS A 452 7.15 3.51 -8.81
CA LYS A 452 6.63 3.56 -7.43
C LYS A 452 7.03 4.84 -6.70
N GLY A 453 8.16 5.44 -7.08
CA GLY A 453 8.57 6.76 -6.62
C GLY A 453 7.77 7.92 -7.22
N TYR A 454 6.95 7.67 -8.24
CA TYR A 454 6.17 8.70 -8.89
C TYR A 454 4.96 9.09 -8.02
N PRO A 455 4.78 10.38 -7.70
CA PRO A 455 3.67 10.83 -6.88
C PRO A 455 2.36 10.75 -7.67
N ALA A 456 1.70 9.59 -7.69
CA ALA A 456 0.42 9.44 -8.41
C ALA A 456 -0.73 10.25 -7.78
N HIS A 457 -0.58 10.71 -6.53
CA HIS A 457 -1.64 11.36 -5.74
C HIS A 457 -1.13 12.36 -4.68
N TRP A 458 0.03 13.00 -4.89
CA TRP A 458 0.57 13.93 -3.89
C TRP A 458 -0.09 15.30 -3.94
#